data_AF-A0A2E3FJJ6-F1
#
_entry.id   AF-A0A2E3FJJ6-F1
#
_cell.length_a   1.000
_cell.length_b   1.000
_cell.length_c   1.000
_cell.angle_alpha   90.00
_cell.angle_beta   90.00
_cell.angle_gamma   90.00
#
_symmetry.space_group_name_H-M   'P 1'
#
loop_
_entity.id
_entity.type
_entity.pdbx_description
1 polymer ?
#
loop_
_entity_poly.entity_id
_entity_poly.type
_entity_poly.pdbx_seq_one_letter_code
_entity_poly.pdbx_strand_id
1 'polypeptide(L)' 'MNDTFIIHVFINLSKRSITVLDTDGNDRLMEFSHNLEGGQEFTTAVSEIVEVLDSEMITYTFAEQ' A
#
# COMPACT_ATOMS: atom_id res chain seq x y z
N MET A 1 0.05 21.00 13.40
CA MET A 1 0.47 20.08 12.31
C MET A 1 -0.43 18.88 12.47
N ASN A 2 -1.26 18.57 11.47
CA ASN A 2 -2.08 17.35 11.52
C ASN A 2 -1.10 16.22 11.17
N ASP A 3 -0.45 15.68 12.19
CA ASP A 3 0.40 14.52 12.04
C ASP A 3 -0.53 13.34 11.73
N THR A 4 -0.75 13.06 10.45
CA THR A 4 -1.50 11.87 10.03
C THR A 4 -0.61 10.66 10.31
N PHE A 5 -0.92 9.94 11.38
CA PHE A 5 -0.20 8.72 11.73
C PHE A 5 -0.79 7.55 10.95
N ILE A 6 0.08 6.77 10.29
CA ILE A 6 -0.31 5.54 9.59
C ILE A 6 -0.55 4.46 10.65
N ILE A 7 -1.71 3.79 10.61
CA ILE A 7 -1.98 2.60 11.41
C ILE A 7 -1.45 1.37 10.67
N HIS A 8 -1.86 1.19 9.41
CA HIS A 8 -1.66 -0.07 8.70
C HIS A 8 -1.64 0.12 7.19
N VAL A 9 -0.94 -0.75 6.48
CA VAL A 9 -0.89 -0.77 5.02
C VAL A 9 -1.26 -2.15 4.51
N PHE A 10 -2.22 -2.21 3.59
CA PHE A 10 -2.57 -3.41 2.85
C PHE A 10 -2.01 -3.32 1.44
N ILE A 11 -1.25 -4.32 1.02
CA ILE A 11 -0.64 -4.40 -0.31
C ILE A 11 -1.29 -5.56 -1.07
N ASN A 12 -2.07 -5.27 -2.11
CA ASN A 12 -2.65 -6.31 -2.96
C ASN A 12 -1.76 -6.58 -4.17
N LEU A 13 -1.08 -7.74 -4.15
CA LEU A 13 -0.11 -8.11 -5.18
C LEU A 13 -0.79 -8.49 -6.50
N SER A 14 -2.02 -9.02 -6.45
CA SER A 14 -2.78 -9.40 -7.66
C SER A 14 -3.36 -8.19 -8.38
N LYS A 15 -3.89 -7.22 -7.62
CA LYS A 15 -4.55 -6.02 -8.13
C LYS A 15 -3.59 -4.85 -8.34
N ARG A 16 -2.33 -4.96 -7.88
CA ARG A 16 -1.37 -3.84 -7.83
C ARG A 16 -2.01 -2.61 -7.19
N SER A 17 -2.49 -2.79 -5.97
CA SER A 17 -3.11 -1.70 -5.21
C SER A 17 -2.59 -1.67 -3.79
N ILE A 18 -2.59 -0.48 -3.19
CA ILE A 18 -2.12 -0.24 -1.83
C ILE A 18 -3.21 0.56 -1.10
N THR A 19 -3.61 0.08 0.07
CA THR A 19 -4.55 0.77 0.95
C THR A 19 -3.84 1.16 2.24
N VAL A 20 -3.81 2.45 2.55
CA VAL A 20 -3.22 2.99 3.78
C VAL A 20 -4.35 3.39 4.72
N LEU A 21 -4.33 2.87 5.94
CA LEU A 21 -5.25 3.22 7.02
C LEU A 21 -4.55 4.17 7.98
N ASP A 22 -5.17 5.32 8.26
CA ASP A 22 -4.67 6.30 9.24
C ASP A 22 -5.36 6.21 10.60
N THR A 23 -4.80 6.90 11.61
CA THR A 23 -5.32 6.91 13.00
C THR A 23 -6.72 7.49 13.14
N ASP A 24 -7.16 8.24 12.13
CA ASP A 24 -8.48 8.86 12.09
C ASP A 24 -9.52 7.92 11.47
N GLY A 25 -9.11 6.73 11.04
CA GLY A 25 -9.96 5.72 10.43
C GLY A 25 -10.24 5.97 8.94
N ASN A 26 -9.51 6.88 8.29
CA ASN A 26 -9.62 7.09 6.85
C ASN A 26 -8.74 6.09 6.10
N ASP A 27 -9.25 5.58 4.98
CA ASP A 27 -8.49 4.79 4.04
C ASP A 27 -8.11 5.60 2.80
N ARG A 28 -6.87 5.42 2.34
CA ARG A 28 -6.40 5.93 1.05
C ARG A 28 -6.05 4.78 0.15
N LEU A 29 -6.71 4.70 -0.99
CA LEU A 29 -6.45 3.71 -2.03
C LEU A 29 -5.52 4.30 -3.10
N MET A 30 -4.45 3.58 -3.41
CA MET A 30 -3.57 3.83 -4.55
C MET A 30 -3.67 2.62 -5.50
N GLU A 31 -4.11 2.87 -6.73
CA GLU A 31 -4.22 1.84 -7.78
C GLU A 31 -3.18 2.08 -8.86
N PHE A 32 -2.56 1.01 -9.33
CA PHE A 32 -1.52 1.08 -10.36
C PHE A 32 -2.00 0.40 -11.63
N SER A 33 -1.58 0.95 -12.78
CA SER A 33 -1.99 0.41 -14.09
C SER A 33 -1.43 -1.00 -14.32
N HIS A 34 -2.21 -1.84 -15.01
CA HIS A 34 -1.80 -3.18 -15.42
C HIS A 34 -0.91 -3.20 -16.68
N ASN A 35 -0.04 -2.20 -16.83
CA ASN A 35 0.97 -2.11 -17.87
C ASN A 35 2.38 -2.23 -17.26
N LEU A 36 3.43 -2.08 -18.08
CA LEU A 36 4.81 -2.20 -17.61
C LEU A 36 5.18 -1.08 -16.62
N GLU A 37 4.83 0.16 -16.96
CA GLU A 37 5.10 1.36 -16.17
C GLU A 37 4.43 1.28 -14.79
N GLY A 38 3.13 1.01 -14.74
CA GLY A 38 2.40 0.84 -13.47
C GLY A 38 2.91 -0.34 -12.63
N GLY A 39 3.46 -1.38 -13.26
CA GLY A 39 4.15 -2.46 -12.54
C GLY A 39 5.46 -2.00 -11.88
N GLN A 40 6.22 -1.12 -12.54
CA GLN A 40 7.44 -0.53 -11.99
C GLN A 40 7.11 0.46 -10.87
N GLU A 41 6.14 1.35 -11.08
CA GLU A 41 5.65 2.29 -10.06
C GLU A 41 5.17 1.56 -8.81
N PHE A 42 4.38 0.49 -8.98
CA PHE A 42 3.93 -0.34 -7.86
C PHE A 42 5.10 -0.95 -7.10
N THR A 43 6.08 -1.51 -7.81
CA THR A 43 7.26 -2.13 -7.19
C THR A 43 8.08 -1.11 -6.40
N THR A 44 8.28 0.08 -6.96
CA THR A 44 8.97 1.19 -6.28
C THR A 44 8.22 1.60 -5.01
N ALA A 45 6.91 1.83 -5.11
CA ALA A 45 6.09 2.23 -3.96
C ALA A 45 6.10 1.18 -2.83
N VAL A 46 5.98 -0.10 -3.19
CA VAL A 46 6.09 -1.20 -2.20
C VAL A 46 7.47 -1.21 -1.54
N SER A 47 8.54 -0.99 -2.31
CA SER A 47 9.93 -0.97 -1.78
C SER A 47 10.14 0.16 -0.79
N GLU A 48 9.65 1.36 -1.11
CA GLU A 48 9.71 2.52 -0.20
C GLU A 48 8.92 2.28 1.08
N ILE A 49 7.73 1.66 0.99
CA ILE A 49 6.90 1.34 2.16
C ILE A 49 7.58 0.36 3.10
N VAL A 50 8.17 -0.72 2.57
CA VAL A 50 8.82 -1.75 3.41
C VAL A 50 10.13 -1.27 4.04
N GLU A 51 10.75 -0.22 3.50
CA GLU A 51 11.94 0.41 4.08
C GLU A 51 11.60 1.34 5.26
N VAL A 52 10.39 1.90 5.29
CA VAL A 52 9.99 2.93 6.27
C VAL A 52 9.09 2.37 7.37
N LEU A 53 8.27 1.35 7.08
CA LEU A 53 7.32 0.79 8.03
C LEU A 53 7.79 -0.54 8.61
N ASP A 54 7.45 -0.77 9.88
CA ASP A 54 7.61 -2.08 10.51
C ASP A 54 6.76 -3.13 9.79
N SER A 55 7.33 -4.32 9.62
CA SER A 55 6.66 -5.43 8.91
C SER A 55 5.30 -5.83 9.50
N GLU A 56 5.09 -5.59 10.81
CA GLU A 56 3.82 -5.85 11.50
C GLU A 56 2.69 -4.89 11.07
N MET A 57 3.04 -3.73 10.51
CA MET A 57 2.09 -2.74 9.98
C MET A 57 1.70 -3.02 8.52
N ILE A 58 2.20 -4.11 7.93
CA ILE A 58 2.00 -4.43 6.51
C ILE A 58 1.27 -5.77 6.38
N THR A 59 0.22 -5.81 5.57
CA THR A 59 -0.45 -7.06 5.21
C THR A 59 -0.51 -7.22 3.70
N TYR A 60 0.11 -8.30 3.21
CA TYR A 60 0.02 -8.68 1.81
C TYR A 60 -1.25 -9.49 1.54
N THR A 61 -1.97 -9.09 0.50
CA THR A 61 -3.22 -9.74 0.07
C THR A 61 -3.15 -10.11 -1.41
N PHE A 62 -4.02 -11.03 -1.81
CA PHE A 62 -4.20 -11.45 -3.20
C PHE A 62 -5.68 -11.31 -3.57
N ALA A 63 -5.99 -11.32 -4.86
CA ALA A 63 -7.39 -11.37 -5.29
C ALA A 63 -8.00 -12.72 -4.90
N GLU A 64 -9.17 -12.70 -4.25
CA GLU A 64 -9.99 -13.90 -4.08
C GLU A 64 -10.61 -14.28 -5.44
N GLN A 65 -10.73 -15.59 -5.69
CA GLN A 65 -11.24 -16.15 -6.95
C GLN A 65 -12.74 -15.93 -7.13
#